data_AF-B0RND1-F1
#
_entry.id   AF-B0RND1-F1
#
_cell.length_a   1.000
_cell.length_b   1.000
_cell.length_c   1.000
_cell.angle_alpha   90.00
_cell.angle_beta   90.00
_cell.angle_gamma   90.00
#
_symmetry.space_group_name_H-M   'P 1'
#
loop_
_entity.id
_entity.type
_entity.pdbx_description
1 polymer ?
#
loop_
_entity_poly.entity_id
_entity_poly.type
_entity_poly.pdbx_seq_one_letter_code
_entity_poly.pdbx_strand_id
1 'polypeptide(L)'
;MPFAIFRPHVSIAAAVVVASFAGCVVTEAPISQKQFSEHVATLLAGKDSAVVEAGKLTDFPWKTLCFERDDSLVLRFDQGGKRSVLQLPHETFFVDEGQVEHSLEDRCVTPAEHILLKKKYPGDHGPIEFQKAAHGA
;
A
#
# COMPACT_ATOMS: atom_id res chain seq x y z
N MET A 1 -63.40 -11.82 -4.17
CA MET A 1 -62.82 -10.72 -4.99
C MET A 1 -62.50 -9.57 -4.04
N PRO A 2 -61.34 -8.89 -4.06
CA PRO A 2 -60.06 -9.17 -4.73
C PRO A 2 -58.79 -9.10 -3.81
N PHE A 3 -57.77 -9.83 -4.26
CA PHE A 3 -56.33 -9.56 -4.37
C PHE A 3 -55.41 -9.10 -3.21
N ALA A 4 -54.38 -9.94 -3.03
CA ALA A 4 -53.12 -9.77 -2.30
C ALA A 4 -52.19 -8.74 -2.95
N ILE A 5 -51.29 -8.12 -2.17
CA ILE A 5 -50.02 -7.57 -2.67
C ILE A 5 -48.90 -7.77 -1.63
N PHE A 6 -48.06 -8.77 -1.89
CA PHE A 6 -46.69 -8.85 -1.39
C PHE A 6 -45.90 -7.62 -1.86
N ARG A 7 -45.16 -6.96 -0.98
CA ARG A 7 -44.13 -5.98 -1.39
C ARG A 7 -42.75 -6.63 -1.34
N PRO A 8 -42.06 -6.75 -2.50
CA PRO A 8 -40.67 -7.13 -2.58
C PRO A 8 -39.82 -5.87 -2.47
N HIS A 9 -38.82 -5.86 -1.59
CA HIS A 9 -37.81 -4.82 -1.60
C HIS A 9 -36.44 -5.40 -1.97
N VAL A 10 -36.27 -5.46 -3.30
CA VAL A 10 -35.13 -4.93 -4.05
C VAL A 10 -33.77 -5.49 -3.63
N SER A 11 -33.38 -6.57 -4.29
CA SER A 11 -31.98 -6.92 -4.49
C SER A 11 -31.29 -5.78 -5.24
N ILE A 12 -30.46 -5.01 -4.54
CA ILE A 12 -29.55 -4.05 -5.15
C ILE A 12 -28.40 -4.89 -5.74
N ALA A 13 -28.48 -5.18 -7.03
CA ALA A 13 -27.34 -5.69 -7.77
C ALA A 13 -26.32 -4.55 -7.91
N ALA A 14 -25.18 -4.66 -7.21
CA ALA A 14 -24.05 -3.76 -7.36
C ALA A 14 -23.49 -3.92 -8.77
N ALA A 15 -23.78 -2.97 -9.65
CA ALA A 15 -23.15 -2.87 -10.95
C ALA A 15 -21.71 -2.38 -10.76
N VAL A 16 -20.75 -3.30 -10.75
CA VAL A 16 -19.32 -2.97 -10.83
C VAL A 16 -19.05 -2.46 -12.24
N VAL A 17 -18.95 -1.14 -12.39
CA VAL A 17 -18.55 -0.52 -13.66
C VAL A 17 -17.04 -0.72 -13.82
N VAL A 18 -16.65 -1.76 -14.56
CA VAL A 18 -15.27 -1.95 -15.00
C VAL A 18 -15.05 -1.07 -16.22
N ALA A 19 -14.42 0.09 -16.02
CA ALA A 19 -13.97 0.94 -17.13
C ALA A 19 -12.66 0.37 -17.69
N SER A 20 -12.75 -0.33 -18.83
CA SER A 20 -11.59 -0.80 -19.60
C SER A 20 -11.05 0.29 -20.50
N PHE A 21 -10.10 1.09 -19.98
CA PHE A 21 -9.21 1.88 -20.83
C PHE A 21 -8.04 0.98 -21.28
N ALA A 22 -7.68 1.08 -22.55
CA ALA A 22 -6.59 0.30 -23.13
C ALA A 22 -5.32 0.35 -22.25
N GLY A 23 -4.94 -0.81 -21.69
CA GLY A 23 -3.55 -1.12 -21.34
C GLY A 23 -3.19 -1.37 -19.88
N CYS A 24 -3.96 -0.95 -18.87
CA CYS A 24 -3.65 -1.27 -17.47
C CYS A 24 -4.92 -1.27 -16.62
N VAL A 25 -5.41 -2.46 -16.28
CA VAL A 25 -6.43 -2.59 -15.23
C VAL A 25 -5.76 -2.22 -13.91
N VAL A 26 -6.24 -1.14 -13.29
CA VAL A 26 -5.89 -0.79 -11.90
C VAL A 26 -6.87 -1.51 -11.00
N THR A 27 -6.35 -2.24 -10.02
CA THR A 27 -7.12 -3.05 -9.08
C THR A 27 -6.68 -2.77 -7.65
N GLU A 28 -7.40 -3.28 -6.67
CA GLU A 28 -6.90 -3.33 -5.30
C GLU A 28 -5.71 -4.28 -5.19
N ALA A 29 -4.79 -3.98 -4.27
CA ALA A 29 -3.68 -4.87 -3.96
C ALA A 29 -4.19 -6.22 -3.42
N PRO A 30 -3.51 -7.34 -3.75
CA PRO A 30 -3.86 -8.66 -3.24
C PRO A 30 -3.40 -8.86 -1.78
N ILE A 31 -3.42 -7.79 -0.98
CA ILE A 31 -3.11 -7.75 0.45
C ILE A 31 -3.97 -6.68 1.09
N SER A 32 -4.54 -6.96 2.26
CA SER A 32 -5.27 -5.95 3.03
C SER A 32 -4.31 -5.04 3.81
N GLN A 33 -4.76 -3.84 4.18
CA GLN A 33 -4.00 -2.93 5.05
C GLN A 33 -3.56 -3.60 6.36
N LYS A 34 -4.45 -4.40 6.97
CA LYS A 34 -4.16 -5.11 8.22
C LYS A 34 -3.02 -6.12 8.05
N GLN A 35 -3.10 -6.97 7.02
CA GLN A 35 -2.05 -7.96 6.73
C GLN A 35 -0.72 -7.28 6.42
N PHE A 36 -0.74 -6.21 5.63
CA PHE A 36 0.45 -5.42 5.35
C PHE A 36 1.06 -4.84 6.63
N SER A 37 0.22 -4.32 7.53
CA SER A 37 0.68 -3.75 8.81
C SER A 37 1.32 -4.78 9.73
N GLU A 38 0.69 -5.95 9.87
CA GLU A 38 1.22 -7.07 10.66
C GLU A 38 2.55 -7.57 10.08
N HIS A 39 2.66 -7.60 8.76
CA HIS A 39 3.88 -8.00 8.06
C HIS A 39 5.01 -6.99 8.27
N VAL A 40 4.74 -5.69 8.14
CA VAL A 40 5.73 -4.64 8.43
C VAL A 40 6.19 -4.69 9.89
N ALA A 41 5.28 -4.95 10.85
CA ALA A 41 5.64 -5.14 12.25
C ALA A 41 6.58 -6.35 12.44
N THR A 42 6.35 -7.44 11.70
CA THR A 42 7.25 -8.60 11.67
C THR A 42 8.63 -8.24 11.13
N LEU A 43 8.70 -7.47 10.04
CA LEU A 43 9.97 -7.01 9.46
C LEU A 43 10.79 -6.14 10.43
N LEU A 44 10.12 -5.29 11.22
CA LEU A 44 10.76 -4.49 12.26
C LEU A 44 11.25 -5.36 13.44
N ALA A 45 10.66 -6.53 13.67
CA ALA A 45 11.04 -7.47 14.72
C ALA A 45 11.19 -6.81 16.11
N GLY A 46 10.29 -5.87 16.43
CA GLY A 46 10.31 -5.11 17.69
C GLY A 46 11.33 -3.97 17.76
N LYS A 47 12.20 -3.80 16.76
CA LYS A 47 13.17 -2.71 16.68
C LYS A 47 12.50 -1.41 16.22
N ASP A 48 13.19 -0.29 16.40
CA ASP A 48 12.70 1.02 15.94
C ASP A 48 12.99 1.27 14.45
N SER A 49 13.92 0.51 13.87
CA SER A 49 14.20 0.58 12.45
C SER A 49 14.76 -0.73 11.90
N ALA A 50 14.50 -0.98 10.61
CA ALA A 50 15.05 -2.10 9.88
C ALA A 50 15.32 -1.71 8.42
N VAL A 51 16.49 -2.06 7.90
CA VAL A 51 16.76 -2.03 6.46
C VAL A 51 16.32 -3.37 5.89
N VAL A 52 15.47 -3.32 4.86
CA VAL A 52 14.94 -4.53 4.19
C VAL A 52 14.97 -4.34 2.69
N GLU A 53 15.09 -5.45 1.95
CA GLU A 53 14.76 -5.45 0.52
C GLU A 53 13.29 -5.08 0.35
N ALA A 54 12.98 -4.17 -0.58
CA ALA A 54 11.61 -3.72 -0.82
C ALA A 54 10.68 -4.88 -1.20
N GLY A 55 11.20 -5.88 -1.92
CA GLY A 55 10.49 -7.11 -2.27
C GLY A 55 9.96 -7.89 -1.06
N LYS A 56 10.53 -7.69 0.13
CA LYS A 56 10.07 -8.32 1.38
C LYS A 56 8.84 -7.65 1.96
N LEU A 57 8.39 -6.50 1.46
CA LEU A 57 7.17 -5.83 1.94
C LEU A 57 5.89 -6.63 1.66
N THR A 58 5.93 -7.57 0.72
CA THR A 58 4.76 -8.34 0.28
C THR A 58 5.15 -9.74 -0.16
N ASP A 59 4.26 -10.70 -0.03
CA ASP A 59 4.50 -12.08 -0.50
C ASP A 59 4.08 -12.33 -1.96
N PHE A 60 3.54 -11.32 -2.65
CA PHE A 60 3.15 -11.42 -4.06
C PHE A 60 4.16 -10.72 -4.98
N PRO A 61 4.32 -11.17 -6.22
CA PRO A 61 5.31 -10.61 -7.14
C PRO A 61 4.86 -9.26 -7.71
N TRP A 62 5.83 -8.36 -7.89
CA TRP A 62 5.71 -7.09 -8.60
C TRP A 62 7.07 -6.68 -9.17
N LYS A 63 7.08 -5.80 -10.18
CA LYS A 63 8.28 -5.28 -10.84
C LYS A 63 8.73 -3.96 -10.27
N THR A 64 7.77 -3.10 -9.93
CA THR A 64 8.02 -1.75 -9.43
C THR A 64 6.97 -1.40 -8.38
N LEU A 65 7.39 -0.76 -7.30
CA LEU A 65 6.54 -0.22 -6.25
C LEU A 65 6.80 1.29 -6.16
N CYS A 66 5.77 2.10 -6.41
CA CYS A 66 5.83 3.55 -6.27
C CYS A 66 5.12 4.01 -5.00
N PHE A 67 5.68 5.03 -4.35
CA PHE A 67 5.11 5.67 -3.17
C PHE A 67 4.59 7.04 -3.57
N GLU A 68 3.28 7.25 -3.41
CA GLU A 68 2.62 8.52 -3.73
C GLU A 68 2.05 9.08 -2.41
N ARG A 69 2.34 10.34 -2.13
CA ARG A 69 1.85 11.05 -0.94
C ARG A 69 0.67 11.91 -1.35
N ASP A 70 -0.52 11.52 -0.91
CA ASP A 70 -1.77 12.26 -1.13
C ASP A 70 -2.46 12.44 0.23
N ASP A 71 -3.80 12.43 0.29
CA ASP A 71 -4.59 12.32 1.52
C ASP A 71 -4.27 11.06 2.36
N SER A 72 -3.60 10.07 1.76
CA SER A 72 -3.07 8.85 2.39
C SER A 72 -1.72 8.48 1.75
N LEU A 73 -0.97 7.55 2.36
CA LEU A 73 0.17 6.95 1.67
C LEU A 73 -0.36 5.94 0.66
N VAL A 74 -0.10 6.15 -0.63
CA VAL A 74 -0.53 5.25 -1.70
C VAL A 74 0.65 4.44 -2.19
N LEU A 75 0.56 3.12 -2.04
CA LEU A 75 1.50 2.16 -2.59
C LEU A 75 0.96 1.61 -3.91
N ARG A 76 1.66 1.90 -5.01
CA ARG A 76 1.26 1.47 -6.35
C ARG A 76 2.21 0.42 -6.89
N PHE A 77 1.70 -0.80 -7.05
CA PHE A 77 2.45 -1.95 -7.55
C PHE A 77 2.21 -2.13 -9.05
N ASP A 78 3.29 -2.17 -9.84
CA ASP A 78 3.25 -2.60 -11.23
C ASP A 78 3.72 -4.05 -11.34
N GLN A 79 2.86 -4.94 -11.82
CA GLN A 79 3.11 -6.37 -11.95
C GLN A 79 3.44 -6.79 -13.40
N GLY A 80 3.67 -5.84 -14.30
CA GLY A 80 4.02 -6.10 -15.69
C GLY A 80 2.81 -6.48 -16.56
N GLY A 81 1.77 -5.64 -16.53
CA GLY A 81 0.52 -5.82 -17.28
C GLY A 81 -0.73 -5.66 -16.42
N LYS A 82 -0.56 -5.66 -15.10
CA LYS A 82 -1.57 -5.33 -14.10
C LYS A 82 -0.99 -4.33 -13.13
N ARG A 83 -1.80 -3.36 -12.70
CA ARG A 83 -1.44 -2.46 -11.59
C ARG A 83 -2.38 -2.70 -10.43
N SER A 84 -1.83 -2.60 -9.23
CA SER A 84 -2.63 -2.62 -8.02
C SER A 84 -2.23 -1.51 -7.05
N VAL A 85 -3.19 -1.11 -6.22
CA VAL A 85 -3.03 -0.01 -5.27
C VAL A 85 -3.37 -0.48 -3.87
N LEU A 86 -2.54 -0.10 -2.90
CA LEU A 86 -2.82 -0.20 -1.48
C LEU A 86 -2.75 1.21 -0.88
N GLN A 87 -3.87 1.71 -0.39
CA GLN A 87 -3.90 2.96 0.37
C GLN A 87 -3.65 2.65 1.85
N LEU A 88 -2.80 3.44 2.49
CA LEU A 88 -2.39 3.28 3.89
C LEU A 88 -2.64 4.59 4.66
N PRO A 89 -3.23 4.53 5.86
CA PRO A 89 -3.49 5.72 6.67
C PRO A 89 -2.19 6.38 7.13
N HIS A 90 -2.07 7.71 7.01
CA HIS A 90 -0.89 8.49 7.39
C HIS A 90 -0.56 8.40 8.88
N GLU A 91 -1.56 8.11 9.70
CA GLU A 91 -1.46 7.89 11.14
C GLU A 91 -0.68 6.61 11.46
N THR A 92 -0.55 5.69 10.49
CA THR A 92 0.16 4.41 10.64
C THR A 92 1.40 4.34 9.75
N PHE A 93 1.36 4.94 8.55
CA PHE A 93 2.42 4.83 7.55
C PHE A 93 2.59 6.12 6.76
N PHE A 94 3.83 6.54 6.51
CA PHE A 94 4.08 7.71 5.68
C PHE A 94 5.41 7.61 4.92
N VAL A 95 5.54 8.47 3.92
CA VAL A 95 6.83 8.94 3.39
C VAL A 95 6.90 10.44 3.68
N ASP A 96 8.10 10.94 3.96
CA ASP A 96 8.31 12.38 4.14
C ASP A 96 8.20 13.13 2.81
N GLU A 97 8.18 14.47 2.85
CA GLU A 97 8.06 15.31 1.66
C GLU A 97 9.25 15.09 0.70
N GLY A 98 9.05 15.23 -0.61
CA GLY A 98 9.98 14.78 -1.65
C GLY A 98 11.32 15.52 -1.67
N GLN A 99 11.38 16.71 -1.05
CA GLN A 99 12.62 17.45 -0.80
C GLN A 99 13.43 16.95 0.41
N VAL A 100 12.83 16.15 1.29
CA VAL A 100 13.51 15.54 2.43
C VAL A 100 14.45 14.45 1.91
N GLU A 101 15.65 14.42 2.49
CA GLU A 101 16.66 13.43 2.12
C GLU A 101 16.12 12.02 2.33
N HIS A 102 16.37 11.14 1.34
CA HIS A 102 15.88 9.77 1.31
C HIS A 102 14.35 9.58 1.26
N SER A 103 13.55 10.65 1.10
CA SER A 103 12.12 10.50 0.84
C SER A 103 11.85 9.62 -0.39
N LEU A 104 10.80 8.83 -0.29
CA LEU A 104 10.27 8.01 -1.37
C LEU A 104 9.04 8.65 -2.06
N GLU A 105 8.60 9.85 -1.66
CA GLU A 105 7.49 10.55 -2.35
C GLU A 105 7.78 10.67 -3.85
N ASP A 106 6.80 10.25 -4.66
CA ASP A 106 6.84 10.20 -6.12
C ASP A 106 8.01 9.40 -6.71
N ARG A 107 8.56 8.47 -5.92
CA ARG A 107 9.65 7.58 -6.35
C ARG A 107 9.20 6.13 -6.34
N CYS A 108 9.85 5.36 -7.18
CA CYS A 108 9.63 3.94 -7.29
C CYS A 108 10.89 3.15 -6.97
N VAL A 109 10.70 1.96 -6.41
CA VAL A 109 11.75 0.98 -6.10
C VAL A 109 11.47 -0.35 -6.80
N THR A 110 12.53 -1.09 -7.05
CA THR A 110 12.52 -2.48 -7.49
C THR A 110 12.56 -3.43 -6.28
N PRO A 111 12.17 -4.71 -6.42
CA PRO A 111 12.20 -5.66 -5.31
C PRO A 111 13.58 -5.83 -4.65
N ALA A 112 14.68 -5.63 -5.40
CA ALA A 112 16.04 -5.80 -4.92
C ALA A 112 16.62 -4.53 -4.26
N GLU A 113 15.95 -3.39 -4.39
CA GLU A 113 16.39 -2.16 -3.72
C GLU A 113 16.11 -2.25 -2.23
N HIS A 114 17.00 -1.67 -1.44
CA HIS A 114 16.86 -1.63 0.01
C HIS A 114 16.16 -0.34 0.43
N ILE A 115 15.22 -0.49 1.35
CA ILE A 115 14.48 0.59 1.99
C ILE A 115 14.68 0.52 3.50
N LEU A 116 14.57 1.67 4.15
CA LEU A 116 14.58 1.78 5.60
C LEU A 116 13.13 1.91 6.08
N LEU A 117 12.73 1.00 6.95
CA LEU A 117 11.53 1.10 7.77
C LEU A 117 11.94 1.75 9.08
N LYS A 118 11.29 2.86 9.47
CA LYS A 118 11.68 3.60 10.68
C LYS A 118 10.46 4.08 11.43
N LYS A 119 10.36 3.79 12.73
CA LYS A 119 9.35 4.42 13.58
C LYS A 119 9.64 5.91 13.71
N LYS A 120 8.63 6.74 13.53
CA LYS A 120 8.74 8.19 13.75
C LYS A 120 9.13 8.54 15.19
N TYR A 121 8.59 7.79 16.14
CA TYR A 121 8.83 7.96 17.58
C TYR A 121 9.44 6.66 18.15
N PRO A 122 10.76 6.63 18.41
CA PRO A 122 11.44 5.46 18.98
C PRO A 122 10.81 5.02 20.31
N GLY A 123 10.63 3.71 20.50
CA GLY A 123 10.03 3.15 21.71
C GLY A 123 8.51 3.32 21.87
N ASP A 124 7.82 3.96 20.91
CA ASP A 124 6.37 4.20 20.95
C ASP A 124 5.65 3.61 19.72
N HIS A 125 4.32 3.54 19.78
CA HIS A 125 3.42 3.18 18.70
C HIS A 125 3.18 4.38 17.78
N GLY A 126 4.25 4.87 17.14
CA GLY A 126 4.18 5.93 16.14
C GLY A 126 4.02 5.38 14.71
N PRO A 127 3.70 6.25 13.73
CA PRO A 127 3.65 5.86 12.33
C PRO A 127 5.05 5.42 11.85
N ILE A 128 5.04 4.52 10.88
CA ILE A 128 6.24 3.98 10.26
C ILE A 128 6.53 4.76 8.98
N GLU A 129 7.73 5.30 8.92
CA GLU A 129 8.28 5.97 7.75
C GLU A 129 8.95 4.97 6.82
N PHE A 130 8.68 5.10 5.53
CA PHE A 130 9.44 4.44 4.47
C PHE A 130 10.44 5.42 3.86
N GLN A 131 11.72 5.08 3.91
CA GLN A 131 12.79 5.85 3.31
C GLN A 131 13.61 4.99 2.35
N LYS A 132 14.28 5.62 1.39
CA LYS A 132 15.36 4.96 0.65
C LYS A 132 16.49 4.61 1.62
N ALA A 133 17.00 3.38 1.59
CA ALA A 133 18.16 3.06 2.40
C ALA A 133 19.39 3.85 1.91
N ALA A 134 20.16 4.40 2.84
CA ALA A 134 21.47 4.96 2.52
C ALA A 134 22.34 3.87 1.89
N HIS A 135 23.10 4.20 0.83
CA HIS A 135 24.10 3.28 0.28
C HIS A 135 25.16 3.03 1.35
N GLY A 136 25.17 1.84 1.97
CA GLY A 136 26.21 1.43 2.92
C GLY A 136 25.79 0.62 4.15
N ALA A 137 24.57 0.07 4.20
CA ALA A 137 24.17 -0.89 5.24
C ALA A 137 24.45 -2.34 4.82
#